data_AF-A0A226MP95-F1
#
_entry.id   AF-A0A226MP95-F1
#
_cell.length_a   1.000
_cell.length_b   1.000
_cell.length_c   1.000
_cell.angle_alpha   90.00
_cell.angle_beta   90.00
_cell.angle_gamma   90.00
#
_symmetry.space_group_name_H-M   'P 1'
#
loop_
_entity.id
_entity.type
_entity.pdbx_description
1 polymer ?
#
loop_
_entity_poly.entity_id
_entity_poly.type
_entity_poly.pdbx_seq_one_letter_code
_entity_poly.pdbx_strand_id
1 'polypeptide(L)'
;MTDEEKRWSQLKGIHTDAFGRYAVGVWLKRSNSTDTREQSMQRSVETSSRVMVDTLVEQEIRTSVVSAEEMEELPREYLETNWTSEKVFEELQATDKKRVIEENQEHYHVIQKFIILGDVDGLMEEFNRWLSRDRSVLPGHLLRFMTHLILFFRTLGLQTKRMISEKHTDLIAFYASHLPPELAVAQYALFLEDVTESDQRHHCLELAKEAGLDVAAITKTVVENIRKKDAGDFSHHDHMLDVGTTEKHDAAKDVFMKIPQDSIAEIYNQWEEQGIEASLPAEDDNAIREHLCIRAYLVDYGIWKSFLDGLTSDVKEKMYNVLLFVDGGWMVDVREDAEEDPERTHQMLLLRKLCLPMMCFLLHTVLHSTGQYQECLRLADTVASERHKLYAVFSKEELRKFLQKLRDSSLMLLDQDLDPLGYEIQS
;
A
#
# COMPACT_ATOMS: atom_id res chain seq x y z
N MET A 1 12.97 58.65 31.64
CA MET A 1 13.44 58.90 30.28
C MET A 1 14.91 59.26 30.35
N THR A 2 15.81 58.30 30.08
CA THR A 2 17.25 58.55 30.01
C THR A 2 17.55 59.47 28.82
N ASP A 3 18.64 60.23 28.86
CA ASP A 3 19.01 61.15 27.76
C ASP A 3 19.19 60.43 26.41
N GLU A 4 19.48 59.13 26.44
CA GLU A 4 19.43 58.26 25.27
C GLU A 4 18.02 58.14 24.68
N GLU A 5 16.98 57.89 25.48
CA GLU A 5 15.60 57.74 24.99
C GLU A 5 15.07 59.02 24.31
N LYS A 6 15.55 60.20 24.71
CA LYS A 6 15.26 61.47 24.02
C LYS A 6 16.00 61.59 22.68
N ARG A 7 17.26 61.15 22.63
CA ARG A 7 18.10 61.16 21.42
C ARG A 7 17.55 60.20 20.35
N TRP A 8 17.01 59.06 20.76
CA TRP A 8 16.36 58.08 19.88
C TRP A 8 14.97 58.49 19.39
N SER A 9 14.23 59.29 20.17
CA SER A 9 12.92 59.81 19.76
C SER A 9 13.02 60.84 18.62
N GLN A 10 14.15 61.53 18.48
CA GLN A 10 14.42 62.45 17.36
C GLN A 10 14.66 61.72 16.03
N LEU A 11 15.11 60.46 16.06
CA LEU A 11 15.34 59.64 14.86
C LEU A 11 14.05 59.11 14.21
N LYS A 12 12.89 59.22 14.87
CA LYS A 12 11.57 58.92 14.24
C LYS A 12 11.28 59.80 13.01
N GLY A 13 11.94 60.95 12.87
CA GLY A 13 11.76 61.87 11.74
C GLY A 13 12.68 61.64 10.54
N ILE A 14 13.70 60.77 10.65
CA ILE A 14 14.75 60.63 9.63
C ILE A 14 14.62 59.24 8.98
N HIS A 15 13.80 59.14 7.95
CA HIS A 15 13.51 57.89 7.24
C HIS A 15 14.59 57.51 6.19
N THR A 16 15.69 58.26 6.12
CA THR A 16 16.51 58.38 4.90
C THR A 16 17.97 57.93 5.00
N ASP A 17 18.52 57.62 6.16
CA ASP A 17 19.92 57.17 6.31
C ASP A 17 20.00 55.73 6.88
N ALA A 18 21.01 54.96 6.43
CA ALA A 18 21.30 53.58 6.81
C ALA A 18 21.45 53.39 8.33
N PHE A 19 22.02 54.38 9.02
CA PHE A 19 22.13 54.43 10.48
C PHE A 19 20.76 54.56 11.16
N GLY A 20 19.85 55.37 10.61
CA GLY A 20 18.46 55.44 11.04
C GLY A 20 17.73 54.09 10.90
N ARG A 21 18.02 53.33 9.85
CA ARG A 21 17.45 51.98 9.62
C ARG A 21 18.04 50.93 10.56
N TYR A 22 19.35 50.98 10.81
CA TYR A 22 20.00 50.14 11.83
C TYR A 22 19.50 50.45 13.24
N ALA A 23 19.39 51.73 13.61
CA ALA A 23 18.86 52.17 14.89
C ALA A 23 17.40 51.76 15.07
N VAL A 24 16.56 51.85 14.03
CA VAL A 24 15.19 51.32 14.04
C VAL A 24 15.17 49.80 14.16
N GLY A 25 16.09 49.08 13.50
CA GLY A 25 16.23 47.61 13.63
C GLY A 25 16.66 47.17 15.03
N VAL A 26 17.65 47.86 15.64
CA VAL A 26 18.08 47.64 17.03
C VAL A 26 17.00 48.09 18.03
N TRP A 27 16.25 49.16 17.73
CA TRP A 27 15.11 49.60 18.53
C TRP A 27 13.94 48.61 18.44
N LEU A 28 13.62 48.04 17.28
CA LEU A 28 12.65 46.93 17.12
C LEU A 28 13.08 45.67 17.88
N LYS A 29 14.40 45.45 18.02
CA LYS A 29 15.02 44.38 18.80
C LYS A 29 14.87 44.60 20.32
N ARG A 30 14.91 45.86 20.80
CA ARG A 30 14.85 46.22 22.24
C ARG A 30 13.51 46.77 22.73
N SER A 31 12.63 47.20 21.83
CA SER A 31 11.35 47.81 22.17
C SER A 31 10.32 46.73 22.47
N ASN A 32 9.82 46.72 23.72
CA ASN A 32 8.53 46.12 24.10
C ASN A 32 7.36 46.93 23.51
N SER A 33 7.47 47.32 22.23
CA SER A 33 6.42 47.98 21.48
C SER A 33 5.21 47.05 21.44
N THR A 34 4.09 47.55 21.96
CA THR A 34 2.79 46.86 22.00
C THR A 34 2.13 46.73 20.61
N ASP A 35 2.83 47.10 19.53
CA ASP A 35 2.31 46.92 18.18
C ASP A 35 2.36 45.45 17.77
N THR A 36 1.22 44.79 17.95
CA THR A 36 0.95 43.37 17.59
C THR A 36 1.31 43.01 16.14
N ARG A 37 1.50 44.00 15.26
CA ARG A 37 1.96 43.84 13.88
C ARG A 37 3.46 43.52 13.77
N GLU A 38 4.30 43.91 14.73
CA GLU A 38 5.77 43.74 14.69
C GLU A 38 6.26 42.38 15.25
N GLN A 39 5.33 41.51 15.66
CA GLN A 39 5.64 40.27 16.39
C GLN A 39 5.58 39.00 15.52
N SER A 40 5.69 39.12 14.19
CA SER A 40 5.76 37.97 13.29
C SER A 40 7.21 37.62 12.93
N MET A 41 7.50 36.32 12.81
CA MET A 41 8.79 35.80 12.39
C MET A 41 9.23 36.40 11.05
N GLN A 42 8.34 36.49 10.06
CA GLN A 42 8.67 36.98 8.72
C GLN A 42 9.19 38.42 8.72
N ARG A 43 8.57 39.31 9.52
CA ARG A 43 9.05 40.70 9.65
C ARG A 43 10.35 40.80 10.43
N SER A 44 10.55 39.91 11.38
CA SER A 44 11.79 39.85 12.16
C SER A 44 12.96 39.39 11.28
N VAL A 45 12.74 38.39 10.42
CA VAL A 45 13.69 37.97 9.37
C VAL A 45 13.94 39.11 8.39
N GLU A 46 12.90 39.75 7.84
CA GLU A 46 13.03 40.86 6.88
C GLU A 46 13.86 42.03 7.46
N THR A 47 13.58 42.42 8.69
CA THR A 47 14.28 43.52 9.36
C THR A 47 15.74 43.17 9.60
N SER A 48 16.02 41.98 10.13
CA SER A 48 17.38 41.51 10.38
C SER A 48 18.18 41.30 9.08
N SER A 49 17.57 40.77 8.02
CA SER A 49 18.20 40.63 6.70
C SER A 49 18.46 41.98 6.05
N ARG A 50 17.57 42.98 6.21
CA ARG A 50 17.84 44.34 5.74
C ARG A 50 19.01 44.97 6.48
N VAL A 51 19.09 44.79 7.80
CA VAL A 51 20.24 45.25 8.58
C VAL A 51 21.53 44.60 8.07
N MET A 52 21.53 43.29 7.85
CA MET A 52 22.67 42.57 7.28
C MET A 52 23.08 43.15 5.91
N VAL A 53 22.14 43.36 4.99
CA VAL A 53 22.44 43.92 3.66
C VAL A 53 22.95 45.35 3.76
N ASP A 54 22.30 46.20 4.56
CA ASP A 54 22.71 47.60 4.76
C ASP A 54 24.14 47.66 5.33
N THR A 55 24.49 46.81 6.30
CA THR A 55 25.85 46.72 6.86
C THR A 55 26.88 46.23 5.84
N LEU A 56 26.57 45.19 5.06
CA LEU A 56 27.49 44.65 4.06
C LEU A 56 27.74 45.65 2.92
N VAL A 57 26.69 46.34 2.45
CA VAL A 57 26.80 47.39 1.43
C VAL A 57 27.64 48.57 1.95
N GLU A 58 27.42 49.00 3.18
CA GLU A 58 28.19 50.09 3.80
C GLU A 58 29.68 49.70 3.96
N GLN A 59 29.97 48.47 4.38
CA GLN A 59 31.35 47.94 4.45
C GLN A 59 32.02 47.93 3.06
N GLU A 60 31.32 47.49 2.01
CA GLU A 60 31.84 47.45 0.65
C GLU A 60 32.08 48.86 0.08
N ILE A 61 31.15 49.81 0.31
CA ILE A 61 31.28 51.21 -0.10
C ILE A 61 32.49 51.86 0.59
N ARG A 62 32.66 51.65 1.91
CA ARG A 62 33.82 52.16 2.67
C ARG A 62 35.14 51.55 2.22
N THR A 63 35.13 50.31 1.76
CA THR A 63 36.33 49.63 1.25
C THR A 63 36.69 50.07 -0.18
N SER A 64 35.67 50.43 -0.99
CA SER A 64 35.82 50.77 -2.40
C SER A 64 35.98 52.27 -2.70
N VAL A 65 35.48 53.18 -1.84
CA VAL A 65 35.53 54.63 -2.04
C VAL A 65 36.66 55.26 -1.21
N VAL A 66 37.59 55.96 -1.87
CA VAL A 66 38.86 56.44 -1.29
C VAL A 66 38.75 57.77 -0.50
N SER A 67 37.61 58.47 -0.52
CA SER A 67 37.47 59.73 0.21
C SER A 67 36.83 59.52 1.59
N ALA A 68 37.68 59.45 2.63
CA ALA A 68 37.25 59.34 4.02
C ALA A 68 36.75 60.66 4.63
N GLU A 69 36.81 61.78 3.90
CA GLU A 69 36.60 63.11 4.47
C GLU A 69 35.11 63.52 4.61
N GLU A 70 34.17 62.75 4.05
CA GLU A 70 32.73 63.05 4.11
C GLU A 70 31.88 61.99 4.84
N MET A 71 32.51 61.02 5.53
CA MET A 71 31.79 59.91 6.16
C MET A 71 31.56 60.14 7.66
N GLU A 72 30.30 60.03 8.10
CA GLU A 72 29.95 60.08 9.52
C GLU A 72 30.49 58.84 10.27
N GLU A 73 30.89 59.04 11.54
CA GLU A 73 31.36 57.98 12.44
C GLU A 73 30.21 57.09 12.91
N LEU A 74 30.24 55.81 12.52
CA LEU A 74 29.27 54.80 12.92
C LEU A 74 29.73 54.04 14.18
N PRO A 75 28.81 53.52 15.03
CA PRO A 75 29.16 52.73 16.20
C PRO A 75 29.99 51.49 15.85
N ARG A 76 31.01 51.18 16.66
CA ARG A 76 31.90 50.03 16.44
C ARG A 76 31.16 48.70 16.38
N GLU A 77 30.13 48.54 17.20
CA GLU A 77 29.27 47.34 17.22
C GLU A 77 28.56 47.11 15.87
N TYR A 78 28.23 48.16 15.12
CA TYR A 78 27.63 48.06 13.79
C TYR A 78 28.64 47.56 12.74
N LEU A 79 29.89 48.00 12.86
CA LEU A 79 30.96 47.73 11.90
C LEU A 79 31.66 46.38 12.14
N GLU A 80 31.74 45.95 13.39
CA GLU A 80 32.45 44.73 13.81
C GLU A 80 31.57 43.46 13.75
N THR A 81 30.26 43.62 13.58
CA THR A 81 29.34 42.49 13.52
C THR A 81 29.41 41.82 12.14
N ASN A 82 30.04 40.65 12.08
CA ASN A 82 29.97 39.78 10.90
C ASN A 82 28.57 39.18 10.80
N TRP A 83 27.70 39.79 10.00
CA TRP A 83 26.34 39.33 9.76
C TRP A 83 26.33 38.25 8.68
N THR A 84 25.75 37.09 9.00
CA THR A 84 25.46 36.03 8.04
C THR A 84 24.01 35.59 8.20
N SER A 85 23.49 34.88 7.19
CA SER A 85 22.15 34.28 7.24
C SER A 85 21.98 33.38 8.47
N GLU A 86 23.00 32.62 8.83
CA GLU A 86 23.01 31.72 9.99
C GLU A 86 22.85 32.52 11.29
N LYS A 87 23.62 33.61 11.43
CA LYS A 87 23.59 34.48 12.60
C LYS A 87 22.23 35.18 12.76
N VAL A 88 21.59 35.56 11.65
CA VAL A 88 20.22 36.12 11.69
C VAL A 88 19.23 35.11 12.29
N PHE A 89 19.31 33.83 11.89
CA PHE A 89 18.42 32.80 12.43
C PHE A 89 18.78 32.36 13.86
N GLU A 90 20.05 32.39 14.26
CA GLU A 90 20.47 32.16 15.65
C GLU A 90 19.90 33.23 16.59
N GLU A 91 19.95 34.50 16.18
CA GLU A 91 19.38 35.59 16.98
C GLU A 91 17.85 35.54 17.05
N LEU A 92 17.19 35.10 15.98
CA LEU A 92 15.74 34.85 15.99
C LEU A 92 15.36 33.73 16.95
N GLN A 93 16.19 32.69 17.07
CA GLN A 93 16.00 31.62 18.04
C GLN A 93 16.28 32.07 19.48
N ALA A 94 17.17 33.04 19.67
CA ALA A 94 17.51 33.64 20.96
C ALA A 94 16.54 34.75 21.41
N THR A 95 15.46 35.00 20.66
CA THR A 95 14.49 36.06 20.95
C THR A 95 13.46 35.61 22.01
N ASP A 96 13.20 36.44 23.03
CA ASP A 96 12.24 36.14 24.11
C ASP A 96 10.75 36.28 23.71
N LYS A 97 10.47 36.63 22.45
CA LYS A 97 9.10 36.85 21.95
C LYS A 97 8.43 35.51 21.68
N LYS A 98 7.54 35.09 22.58
CA LYS A 98 6.80 33.82 22.53
C LYS A 98 6.16 33.50 21.16
N ARG A 99 5.53 34.50 20.51
CA ARG A 99 4.90 34.34 19.19
C ARG A 99 5.90 33.99 18.08
N VAL A 100 7.09 34.59 18.12
CA VAL A 100 8.16 34.32 17.14
C VAL A 100 8.72 32.91 17.36
N ILE A 101 8.82 32.46 18.61
CA ILE A 101 9.24 31.09 18.96
C ILE A 101 8.21 30.06 18.43
N GLU A 102 6.92 30.34 18.60
CA GLU A 102 5.84 29.48 18.11
C GLU A 102 5.81 29.41 16.57
N GLU A 103 5.87 30.56 15.88
CA GLU A 103 5.92 30.63 14.41
C GLU A 103 7.18 29.93 13.84
N ASN A 104 8.33 30.00 14.53
CA ASN A 104 9.58 29.33 14.11
C ASN A 104 9.55 27.80 14.23
N GLN A 105 8.56 27.25 14.95
CA GLN A 105 8.35 25.80 15.02
C GLN A 105 7.38 25.29 13.93
N GLU A 106 6.75 26.18 13.16
CA GLU A 106 5.85 25.77 12.08
C GLU A 106 6.62 25.15 10.91
N HIS A 107 6.08 24.06 10.37
CA HIS A 107 6.73 23.25 9.33
C HIS A 107 7.21 24.06 8.11
N TYR A 108 6.39 24.99 7.60
CA TYR A 108 6.76 25.81 6.43
C TYR A 108 7.87 26.82 6.75
N HIS A 109 7.91 27.35 7.96
CA HIS A 109 8.94 28.29 8.39
C HIS A 109 10.28 27.59 8.63
N VAL A 110 10.25 26.37 9.16
CA VAL A 110 11.44 25.50 9.23
C VAL A 110 11.97 25.21 7.83
N ILE A 111 11.09 24.84 6.88
CA ILE A 111 11.50 24.62 5.47
C ILE A 111 12.14 25.88 4.87
N GLN A 112 11.52 27.04 5.04
CA GLN A 112 12.04 28.32 4.55
C GLN A 112 13.41 28.64 5.14
N LYS A 113 13.60 28.43 6.44
CA LYS A 113 14.90 28.62 7.11
C LYS A 113 15.98 27.79 6.42
N PHE A 114 15.79 26.48 6.27
CA PHE A 114 16.80 25.62 5.65
C PHE A 114 17.04 25.94 4.18
N ILE A 115 16.02 26.36 3.42
CA ILE A 115 16.19 26.82 2.04
C ILE A 115 17.06 28.09 1.99
N ILE A 116 16.82 29.05 2.88
CA ILE A 116 17.59 30.31 2.94
C ILE A 116 19.05 30.05 3.36
N LEU A 117 19.26 29.12 4.30
CA LEU A 117 20.60 28.71 4.75
C LEU A 117 21.32 27.79 3.74
N GLY A 118 20.62 27.28 2.74
CA GLY A 118 21.17 26.33 1.77
C GLY A 118 21.50 24.95 2.34
N ASP A 119 21.07 24.65 3.57
CA ASP A 119 21.32 23.39 4.26
C ASP A 119 20.23 22.35 3.92
N VAL A 120 20.41 21.69 2.78
CA VAL A 120 19.48 20.67 2.29
C VAL A 120 19.57 19.38 3.11
N ASP A 121 20.75 19.03 3.62
CA ASP A 121 20.94 17.81 4.41
C ASP A 121 20.23 17.93 5.77
N GLY A 122 20.36 19.06 6.46
CA GLY A 122 19.63 19.35 7.69
C GLY A 122 18.12 19.39 7.49
N LEU A 123 17.63 19.89 6.35
CA LEU A 123 16.21 19.85 6.01
C LEU A 123 15.68 18.41 5.88
N MET A 124 16.47 17.52 5.29
CA MET A 124 16.10 16.11 5.11
C MET A 124 16.04 15.36 6.45
N GLU A 125 16.92 15.70 7.37
CA GLU A 125 16.87 15.18 8.74
C GLU A 125 15.60 15.62 9.48
N GLU A 126 15.18 16.88 9.32
CA GLU A 126 13.89 17.35 9.87
C GLU A 126 12.70 16.64 9.24
N PHE A 127 12.69 16.46 7.92
CA PHE A 127 11.63 15.70 7.24
C PHE A 127 11.53 14.28 7.76
N ASN A 128 12.67 13.60 7.93
CA ASN A 128 12.71 12.24 8.48
C ASN A 128 12.22 12.20 9.95
N ARG A 129 12.58 13.22 10.75
CA ARG A 129 12.12 13.35 12.13
C ARG A 129 10.61 13.52 12.22
N TRP A 130 10.01 14.35 11.36
CA TRP A 130 8.56 14.55 11.30
C TRP A 130 7.84 13.26 10.90
N LEU A 131 8.36 12.55 9.92
CA LEU A 131 7.78 11.30 9.43
C LEU A 131 7.92 10.14 10.43
N SER A 132 8.98 10.12 11.23
CA SER A 132 9.26 9.06 12.20
C SER A 132 8.45 9.19 13.50
N ARG A 133 8.03 10.40 13.88
CA ARG A 133 7.34 10.63 15.16
C ARG A 133 5.82 10.52 15.08
N ASP A 134 5.18 11.04 14.04
CA ASP A 134 3.71 11.07 13.94
C ASP A 134 3.22 11.20 12.48
N ARG A 135 3.31 10.09 11.74
CA ARG A 135 2.92 10.04 10.32
C ARG A 135 1.44 10.38 10.07
N SER A 136 0.56 10.10 11.03
CA SER A 136 -0.89 10.29 10.94
C SER A 136 -1.38 11.71 11.20
N VAL A 137 -0.49 12.64 11.60
CA VAL A 137 -0.85 14.00 12.03
C VAL A 137 -0.39 15.07 11.03
N LEU A 138 0.46 14.73 10.06
CA LEU A 138 0.95 15.70 9.07
C LEU A 138 -0.14 16.04 8.03
N PRO A 139 -0.40 17.33 7.74
CA PRO A 139 -1.35 17.72 6.70
C PRO A 139 -0.94 17.17 5.33
N GLY A 140 -1.85 16.54 4.58
CA GLY A 140 -1.53 15.96 3.27
C GLY A 140 -0.97 16.96 2.25
N HIS A 141 -1.32 18.25 2.34
CA HIS A 141 -0.72 19.30 1.50
C HIS A 141 0.77 19.53 1.81
N LEU A 142 1.18 19.40 3.07
CA LEU A 142 2.58 19.50 3.48
C LEU A 142 3.37 18.31 2.94
N LEU A 143 2.84 17.09 3.02
CA LEU A 143 3.48 15.89 2.45
C LEU A 143 3.67 16.01 0.93
N ARG A 144 2.66 16.52 0.22
CA ARG A 144 2.77 16.82 -1.21
C ARG A 144 3.88 17.84 -1.46
N PHE A 145 3.88 18.96 -0.74
CA PHE A 145 4.90 20.00 -0.88
C PHE A 145 6.31 19.47 -0.61
N MET A 146 6.52 18.74 0.49
CA MET A 146 7.79 18.09 0.83
C MET A 146 8.27 17.17 -0.30
N THR A 147 7.36 16.35 -0.84
CA THR A 147 7.68 15.43 -1.94
C THR A 147 8.12 16.17 -3.19
N HIS A 148 7.38 17.20 -3.62
CA HIS A 148 7.75 18.00 -4.79
C HIS A 148 9.06 18.77 -4.58
N LEU A 149 9.31 19.24 -3.36
CA LEU A 149 10.54 19.95 -3.01
C LEU A 149 11.76 19.01 -3.08
N ILE A 150 11.64 17.78 -2.57
CA ILE A 150 12.70 16.75 -2.68
C ILE A 150 12.99 16.44 -4.15
N LEU A 151 11.95 16.28 -4.97
CA LEU A 151 12.10 16.01 -6.40
C LEU A 151 12.74 17.19 -7.14
N PHE A 152 12.37 18.42 -6.78
CA PHE A 152 12.98 19.62 -7.30
C PHE A 152 14.49 19.69 -6.97
N PHE A 153 14.89 19.42 -5.73
CA PHE A 153 16.30 19.35 -5.36
C PHE A 153 17.04 18.23 -6.11
N ARG A 154 16.38 17.10 -6.33
CA ARG A 154 16.93 16.00 -7.13
C ARG A 154 17.13 16.37 -8.60
N THR A 155 16.20 17.10 -9.22
CA THR A 155 16.36 17.60 -10.60
C THR A 155 17.52 18.60 -10.71
N LEU A 156 17.87 19.29 -9.63
CA LEU A 156 19.03 20.19 -9.55
C LEU A 156 20.36 19.47 -9.23
N GLY A 157 20.35 18.13 -9.11
CA GLY A 157 21.55 17.32 -8.85
C GLY A 157 21.95 17.18 -7.38
N LEU A 158 21.10 17.65 -6.45
CA LEU A 158 21.33 17.52 -5.01
C LEU A 158 20.78 16.16 -4.55
N GLN A 159 21.68 15.18 -4.41
CA GLN A 159 21.35 13.77 -4.18
C GLN A 159 20.79 13.54 -2.78
N THR A 160 19.53 13.12 -2.66
CA THR A 160 18.96 12.58 -1.41
C THR A 160 18.11 11.33 -1.67
N LYS A 161 18.24 10.35 -0.77
CA LYS A 161 17.63 9.01 -0.86
C LYS A 161 16.30 8.97 -0.07
N ARG A 162 15.24 8.48 -0.75
CA ARG A 162 13.91 7.99 -0.28
C ARG A 162 12.78 9.02 -0.14
N MET A 163 11.66 8.74 -0.82
CA MET A 163 10.29 8.74 -0.28
C MET A 163 9.30 8.19 -1.32
N ILE A 164 8.24 7.47 -0.90
CA ILE A 164 6.81 7.82 -1.12
C ILE A 164 5.90 6.67 -0.65
N SER A 165 4.87 7.01 0.13
CA SER A 165 3.61 6.28 0.14
C SER A 165 2.47 7.30 0.24
N GLU A 166 1.62 7.39 -0.77
CA GLU A 166 0.20 7.70 -0.63
C GLU A 166 -0.53 7.49 -1.97
N LYS A 167 -1.79 7.07 -1.87
CA LYS A 167 -2.65 6.49 -2.92
C LYS A 167 -3.13 7.54 -3.94
N HIS A 168 -2.28 7.92 -4.88
CA HIS A 168 -2.69 8.46 -6.17
C HIS A 168 -2.07 7.61 -7.27
N THR A 169 -2.82 6.63 -7.77
CA THR A 169 -2.42 5.63 -8.79
C THR A 169 -1.66 6.24 -9.96
N ASP A 170 -2.09 7.42 -10.43
CA ASP A 170 -1.53 8.08 -11.62
C ASP A 170 -0.19 8.78 -11.35
N LEU A 171 0.08 9.18 -10.11
CA LEU A 171 1.29 9.93 -9.75
C LEU A 171 2.43 9.02 -9.25
N ILE A 172 2.11 7.80 -8.81
CA ILE A 172 3.08 6.88 -8.20
C ILE A 172 4.13 6.43 -9.23
N ALA A 173 3.75 6.24 -10.50
CA ALA A 173 4.69 5.86 -11.56
C ALA A 173 5.70 6.98 -11.85
N PHE A 174 5.20 8.22 -11.97
CA PHE A 174 6.02 9.41 -12.13
C PHE A 174 6.99 9.57 -10.96
N TYR A 175 6.55 9.36 -9.74
CA TYR A 175 7.42 9.51 -8.58
C TYR A 175 8.43 8.38 -8.41
N ALA A 176 8.04 7.14 -8.70
CA ALA A 176 8.95 6.00 -8.63
C ALA A 176 10.06 6.09 -9.67
N SER A 177 9.82 6.66 -10.86
CA SER A 177 10.88 6.84 -11.87
C SER A 177 12.00 7.80 -11.42
N HIS A 178 11.69 8.69 -10.47
CA HIS A 178 12.66 9.56 -9.84
C HIS A 178 13.35 8.90 -8.64
N LEU A 179 13.24 7.59 -8.40
CA LEU A 179 14.02 6.86 -7.42
C LEU A 179 15.22 6.15 -8.09
N PRO A 180 16.28 5.79 -7.34
CA PRO A 180 17.31 4.88 -7.87
C PRO A 180 16.66 3.58 -8.38
N PRO A 181 17.15 2.97 -9.47
CA PRO A 181 16.45 1.85 -10.14
C PRO A 181 16.03 0.72 -9.20
N GLU A 182 16.92 0.30 -8.30
CA GLU A 182 16.64 -0.76 -7.30
C GLU A 182 15.50 -0.38 -6.34
N LEU A 183 15.45 0.90 -5.92
CA LEU A 183 14.44 1.39 -5.00
C LEU A 183 13.12 1.69 -5.71
N ALA A 184 13.18 2.16 -6.96
CA ALA A 184 12.03 2.35 -7.83
C ALA A 184 11.28 1.02 -8.03
N VAL A 185 12.02 -0.04 -8.37
CA VAL A 185 11.48 -1.40 -8.52
C VAL A 185 10.86 -1.89 -7.21
N ALA A 186 11.57 -1.77 -6.08
CA ALA A 186 11.08 -2.26 -4.80
C ALA A 186 9.82 -1.52 -4.30
N GLN A 187 9.76 -0.19 -4.45
CA GLN A 187 8.62 0.61 -3.98
C GLN A 187 7.40 0.47 -4.90
N TYR A 188 7.62 0.43 -6.22
CA TYR A 188 6.52 0.24 -7.16
C TYR A 188 5.94 -1.18 -7.08
N ALA A 189 6.79 -2.18 -6.79
CA ALA A 189 6.34 -3.53 -6.50
C ALA A 189 5.46 -3.61 -5.25
N LEU A 190 5.88 -2.99 -4.13
CA LEU A 190 5.06 -2.92 -2.91
C LEU A 190 3.71 -2.25 -3.15
N PHE A 191 3.66 -1.22 -4.00
CA PHE A 191 2.40 -0.58 -4.39
C PHE A 191 1.48 -1.54 -5.18
N LEU A 192 2.03 -2.27 -6.16
CA LEU A 192 1.26 -3.20 -6.98
C LEU A 192 0.75 -4.43 -6.21
N GLU A 193 1.38 -4.79 -5.09
CA GLU A 193 0.88 -5.84 -4.19
C GLU A 193 -0.52 -5.52 -3.64
N ASP A 194 -0.82 -4.25 -3.39
CA ASP A 194 -2.12 -3.81 -2.85
C ASP A 194 -3.19 -3.61 -3.94
N VAL A 195 -2.83 -3.75 -5.23
CA VAL A 195 -3.75 -3.58 -6.37
C VAL A 195 -4.38 -4.93 -6.75
N THR A 196 -5.58 -5.18 -6.23
CA THR A 196 -6.31 -6.45 -6.41
C THR A 196 -7.09 -6.54 -7.73
N GLU A 197 -7.58 -5.42 -8.26
CA GLU A 197 -8.38 -5.37 -9.49
C GLU A 197 -7.51 -5.48 -10.76
N SER A 198 -7.92 -6.32 -11.71
CA SER A 198 -7.17 -6.58 -12.96
C SER A 198 -7.01 -5.34 -13.83
N ASP A 199 -8.09 -4.58 -14.01
CA ASP A 199 -8.09 -3.40 -14.88
C ASP A 199 -7.22 -2.28 -14.30
N GLN A 200 -7.26 -2.08 -12.98
CA GLN A 200 -6.40 -1.12 -12.29
C GLN A 200 -4.93 -1.52 -12.35
N ARG A 201 -4.63 -2.83 -12.21
CA ARG A 201 -3.26 -3.34 -12.31
C ARG A 201 -2.70 -3.13 -13.72
N HIS A 202 -3.50 -3.37 -14.75
CA HIS A 202 -3.10 -3.14 -16.13
C HIS A 202 -2.80 -1.66 -16.39
N HIS A 203 -3.67 -0.76 -15.91
CA HIS A 203 -3.45 0.68 -15.98
C HIS A 203 -2.16 1.13 -15.27
N CYS A 204 -1.88 0.61 -14.07
CA CYS A 204 -0.65 0.93 -13.35
C CYS A 204 0.61 0.45 -14.10
N LEU A 205 0.58 -0.72 -14.72
CA LEU A 205 1.72 -1.23 -15.49
C LEU A 205 2.00 -0.39 -16.74
N GLU A 206 0.96 0.13 -17.41
CA GLU A 206 1.14 1.05 -18.54
C GLU A 206 1.73 2.39 -18.07
N LEU A 207 1.27 2.93 -16.95
CA LEU A 207 1.87 4.13 -16.34
C LEU A 207 3.34 3.92 -15.95
N ALA A 208 3.70 2.74 -15.44
CA ALA A 208 5.09 2.40 -15.10
C ALA A 208 5.98 2.41 -16.35
N LYS A 209 5.47 1.84 -17.44
CA LYS A 209 6.14 1.81 -18.74
C LYS A 209 6.32 3.21 -19.33
N GLU A 210 5.29 4.05 -19.28
CA GLU A 210 5.34 5.45 -19.71
C GLU A 210 6.34 6.28 -18.88
N ALA A 211 6.45 5.99 -17.58
CA ALA A 211 7.41 6.63 -16.69
C ALA A 211 8.86 6.10 -16.82
N GLY A 212 9.11 5.13 -17.70
CA GLY A 212 10.43 4.55 -17.95
C GLY A 212 10.92 3.59 -16.87
N LEU A 213 10.01 3.01 -16.08
CA LEU A 213 10.34 1.99 -15.09
C LEU A 213 10.53 0.61 -15.73
N ASP A 214 11.38 -0.21 -15.12
CA ASP A 214 11.58 -1.60 -15.54
C ASP A 214 10.39 -2.46 -15.10
N VAL A 215 9.40 -2.56 -15.98
CA VAL A 215 8.17 -3.35 -15.77
C VAL A 215 8.50 -4.83 -15.51
N ALA A 216 9.54 -5.37 -16.13
CA ALA A 216 9.92 -6.78 -15.96
C ALA A 216 10.51 -7.01 -14.56
N ALA A 217 11.41 -6.14 -14.11
CA ALA A 217 11.97 -6.19 -12.75
C ALA A 217 10.88 -5.94 -11.69
N ILE A 218 9.99 -4.97 -11.90
CA ILE A 218 8.84 -4.70 -11.03
C ILE A 218 7.96 -5.94 -10.89
N THR A 219 7.51 -6.52 -12.01
CA THR A 219 6.61 -7.68 -11.99
C THR A 219 7.26 -8.88 -11.30
N LYS A 220 8.56 -9.09 -11.54
CA LYS A 220 9.35 -10.11 -10.84
C LYS A 220 9.38 -9.86 -9.34
N THR A 221 9.68 -8.64 -8.90
CA THR A 221 9.75 -8.30 -7.46
C THR A 221 8.39 -8.41 -6.77
N VAL A 222 7.29 -8.02 -7.43
CA VAL A 222 5.91 -8.23 -6.90
C VAL A 222 5.67 -9.71 -6.63
N VAL A 223 5.94 -10.58 -7.61
CA VAL A 223 5.74 -12.02 -7.48
C VAL A 223 6.65 -12.59 -6.38
N GLU A 224 7.90 -12.15 -6.29
CA GLU A 224 8.82 -12.57 -5.24
C GLU A 224 8.36 -12.12 -3.83
N ASN A 225 7.80 -10.92 -3.68
CA ASN A 225 7.32 -10.39 -2.41
C ASN A 225 6.05 -11.10 -1.94
N ILE A 226 5.08 -11.31 -2.83
CA ILE A 226 3.88 -12.10 -2.55
C ILE A 226 4.29 -13.52 -2.11
N ARG A 227 5.18 -14.17 -2.88
CA ARG A 227 5.70 -15.50 -2.54
C ARG A 227 6.38 -15.53 -1.17
N LYS A 228 7.13 -14.49 -0.78
CA LYS A 228 7.80 -14.41 0.54
C LYS A 228 6.81 -14.17 1.69
N LYS A 229 5.73 -13.42 1.46
CA LYS A 229 4.63 -13.26 2.43
C LYS A 229 3.90 -14.59 2.61
N ASP A 230 3.61 -15.28 1.51
CA ASP A 230 2.88 -16.54 1.54
C ASP A 230 3.73 -17.71 2.06
N ALA A 231 5.07 -17.65 1.97
CA ALA A 231 5.97 -18.67 2.50
C ALA A 231 5.85 -18.88 4.03
N GLY A 232 5.35 -17.88 4.78
CA GLY A 232 5.01 -18.01 6.19
C GLY A 232 3.56 -18.44 6.46
N ASP A 233 2.67 -18.28 5.48
CA ASP A 233 1.22 -18.47 5.62
C ASP A 233 0.72 -19.79 4.99
N PHE A 234 1.60 -20.55 4.33
CA PHE A 234 1.34 -21.95 3.99
C PHE A 234 1.36 -22.91 5.20
N SER A 235 1.31 -22.39 6.43
CA SER A 235 0.91 -23.19 7.59
C SER A 235 -0.61 -23.24 7.70
N HIS A 236 -1.20 -24.31 7.19
CA HIS A 236 -2.53 -24.80 7.58
C HIS A 236 -3.66 -23.76 7.65
N HIS A 237 -4.12 -23.28 6.49
CA HIS A 237 -5.57 -23.07 6.35
C HIS A 237 -6.20 -24.35 5.83
N ASP A 238 -6.20 -25.35 6.70
CA ASP A 238 -7.13 -26.48 6.64
C ASP A 238 -8.51 -25.97 7.08
N HIS A 239 -9.05 -24.98 6.36
CA HIS A 239 -10.49 -24.75 6.37
C HIS A 239 -11.08 -25.70 5.36
N MET A 240 -11.07 -26.99 5.72
CA MET A 240 -11.97 -27.96 5.14
C MET A 240 -13.38 -27.35 5.22
N LEU A 241 -14.05 -27.24 4.07
CA LEU A 241 -15.50 -27.24 4.08
C LEU A 241 -15.90 -28.55 4.73
N ASP A 242 -16.43 -28.48 5.95
CA ASP A 242 -16.76 -29.64 6.76
C ASP A 242 -17.71 -30.55 5.97
N VAL A 243 -17.21 -31.69 5.50
CA VAL A 243 -17.98 -32.74 4.80
C VAL A 243 -19.18 -33.19 5.66
N GLY A 244 -19.08 -33.05 6.99
CA GLY A 244 -20.19 -33.29 7.91
C GLY A 244 -21.37 -32.32 7.75
N THR A 245 -21.20 -31.16 7.09
CA THR A 245 -22.30 -30.22 6.79
C THR A 245 -23.08 -30.61 5.54
N THR A 246 -22.44 -31.22 4.54
CA THR A 246 -23.09 -31.68 3.31
C THR A 246 -23.96 -32.92 3.57
N GLU A 247 -23.46 -33.89 4.34
CA GLU A 247 -24.23 -35.10 4.68
C GLU A 247 -25.51 -34.79 5.48
N LYS A 248 -25.41 -33.85 6.42
CA LYS A 248 -26.56 -33.40 7.21
C LYS A 248 -27.59 -32.66 6.34
N HIS A 249 -27.13 -31.89 5.36
CA HIS A 249 -28.01 -31.23 4.40
C HIS A 249 -28.76 -32.26 3.55
N ASP A 250 -28.08 -33.26 3.01
CA ASP A 250 -28.70 -34.28 2.15
C ASP A 250 -29.71 -35.13 2.92
N ALA A 251 -29.38 -35.52 4.16
CA ALA A 251 -30.34 -36.19 5.05
C ALA A 251 -31.56 -35.30 5.36
N ALA A 252 -31.36 -34.00 5.61
CA ALA A 252 -32.45 -33.06 5.84
C ALA A 252 -33.34 -32.89 4.60
N LYS A 253 -32.74 -32.84 3.40
CA LYS A 253 -33.43 -32.79 2.12
C LYS A 253 -34.27 -34.06 1.89
N ASP A 254 -33.73 -35.24 2.17
CA ASP A 254 -34.44 -36.51 2.03
C ASP A 254 -35.65 -36.62 2.96
N VAL A 255 -35.52 -36.16 4.21
CA VAL A 255 -36.64 -36.09 5.15
C VAL A 255 -37.68 -35.08 4.64
N PHE A 256 -37.25 -33.92 4.15
CA PHE A 256 -38.14 -32.89 3.62
C PHE A 256 -38.93 -33.37 2.40
N MET A 257 -38.30 -34.11 1.48
CA MET A 257 -38.95 -34.66 0.28
C MET A 257 -40.02 -35.72 0.57
N LYS A 258 -40.03 -36.31 1.77
CA LYS A 258 -41.09 -37.23 2.20
C LYS A 258 -42.38 -36.50 2.57
N ILE A 259 -42.33 -35.18 2.81
CA ILE A 259 -43.51 -34.37 3.11
C ILE A 259 -44.20 -34.02 1.78
N PRO A 260 -45.47 -34.42 1.57
CA PRO A 260 -46.21 -34.07 0.37
C PRO A 260 -46.29 -32.55 0.16
N GLN A 261 -46.11 -32.09 -1.08
CA GLN A 261 -46.04 -30.66 -1.42
C GLN A 261 -47.34 -29.90 -1.10
N ASP A 262 -48.47 -30.60 -1.06
CA ASP A 262 -49.81 -30.12 -0.75
C ASP A 262 -50.13 -30.13 0.76
N SER A 263 -49.23 -30.62 1.62
CA SER A 263 -49.49 -30.76 3.06
C SER A 263 -49.93 -29.47 3.75
N ILE A 264 -49.35 -28.32 3.38
CA ILE A 264 -49.76 -27.02 3.94
C ILE A 264 -51.19 -26.67 3.50
N ALA A 265 -51.53 -26.87 2.23
CA ALA A 265 -52.86 -26.57 1.70
C ALA A 265 -53.92 -27.47 2.37
N GLU A 266 -53.59 -28.73 2.58
CA GLU A 266 -54.46 -29.68 3.27
C GLU A 266 -54.71 -29.29 4.73
N ILE A 267 -53.71 -28.79 5.46
CA ILE A 267 -53.87 -28.26 6.82
C ILE A 267 -54.88 -27.11 6.85
N TYR A 268 -54.80 -26.16 5.92
CA TYR A 268 -55.77 -25.06 5.83
C TYR A 268 -57.18 -25.56 5.47
N ASN A 269 -57.31 -26.49 4.53
CA ASN A 269 -58.60 -27.07 4.14
C ASN A 269 -59.28 -27.77 5.34
N GLN A 270 -58.55 -28.59 6.08
CA GLN A 270 -59.08 -29.30 7.26
C GLN A 270 -59.49 -28.34 8.38
N TRP A 271 -58.84 -27.18 8.49
CA TRP A 271 -59.22 -26.16 9.47
C TRP A 271 -60.49 -25.42 9.06
N GLU A 272 -60.61 -25.03 7.79
CA GLU A 272 -61.80 -24.37 7.25
C GLU A 272 -63.05 -25.26 7.33
N GLU A 273 -62.90 -26.57 7.12
CA GLU A 273 -64.01 -27.55 7.25
C GLU A 273 -64.59 -27.65 8.66
N GLN A 274 -63.84 -27.27 9.70
CA GLN A 274 -64.34 -27.24 11.08
C GLN A 274 -65.28 -26.07 11.35
N GLY A 275 -65.44 -25.14 10.40
CA GLY A 275 -66.34 -23.99 10.51
C GLY A 275 -65.92 -22.99 11.59
N ILE A 276 -64.65 -23.01 11.99
CA ILE A 276 -64.10 -22.15 13.04
C ILE A 276 -63.55 -20.88 12.38
N GLU A 277 -64.21 -19.75 12.61
CA GLU A 277 -63.76 -18.41 12.17
C GLU A 277 -62.65 -17.87 13.09
N ALA A 278 -61.65 -18.69 13.39
CA ALA A 278 -60.50 -18.35 14.24
C ALA A 278 -59.19 -18.68 13.53
N SER A 279 -58.11 -18.01 13.94
CA SER A 279 -56.76 -18.31 13.47
C SER A 279 -56.38 -19.76 13.79
N LEU A 280 -55.53 -20.35 12.93
CA LEU A 280 -54.94 -21.67 13.17
C LEU A 280 -54.36 -21.78 14.60
N PRO A 281 -54.33 -22.99 15.20
CA PRO A 281 -53.60 -23.24 16.42
C PRO A 281 -52.14 -22.79 16.28
N ALA A 282 -51.58 -22.22 17.36
CA ALA A 282 -50.21 -21.71 17.35
C ALA A 282 -49.18 -22.81 17.02
N GLU A 283 -49.45 -24.06 17.38
CA GLU A 283 -48.59 -25.20 17.07
C GLU A 283 -48.52 -25.46 15.56
N ASP A 284 -49.67 -25.47 14.88
CA ASP A 284 -49.78 -25.69 13.43
C ASP A 284 -49.19 -24.51 12.64
N ASP A 285 -49.47 -23.27 13.05
CA ASP A 285 -48.93 -22.06 12.41
C ASP A 285 -47.39 -22.00 12.53
N ASN A 286 -46.85 -22.39 13.69
CA ASN A 286 -45.40 -22.50 13.90
C ASN A 286 -44.79 -23.62 13.04
N ALA A 287 -45.43 -24.78 12.93
CA ALA A 287 -44.96 -25.91 12.12
C ALA A 287 -44.95 -25.56 10.62
N ILE A 288 -45.99 -24.87 10.12
CA ILE A 288 -46.04 -24.36 8.75
C ILE A 288 -44.89 -23.38 8.52
N ARG A 289 -44.67 -22.45 9.45
CA ARG A 289 -43.56 -21.48 9.35
C ARG A 289 -42.20 -22.16 9.36
N GLU A 290 -41.98 -23.14 10.21
CA GLU A 290 -40.74 -23.94 10.25
C GLU A 290 -40.51 -24.67 8.93
N HIS A 291 -41.53 -25.35 8.40
CA HIS A 291 -41.46 -26.03 7.11
C HIS A 291 -41.09 -25.05 5.97
N LEU A 292 -41.71 -23.87 5.93
CA LEU A 292 -41.40 -22.84 4.93
C LEU A 292 -39.97 -22.31 5.06
N CYS A 293 -39.47 -22.12 6.28
CA CYS A 293 -38.09 -21.73 6.54
C CYS A 293 -37.10 -22.79 6.07
N ILE A 294 -37.35 -24.08 6.38
CA ILE A 294 -36.50 -25.19 5.92
C ILE A 294 -36.52 -25.26 4.39
N ARG A 295 -37.69 -25.11 3.76
CA ARG A 295 -37.82 -25.08 2.30
C ARG A 295 -36.99 -23.96 1.66
N ALA A 296 -37.06 -22.75 2.22
CA ALA A 296 -36.29 -21.62 1.73
C ALA A 296 -34.78 -21.88 1.84
N TYR A 297 -34.32 -22.38 2.99
CA TYR A 297 -32.93 -22.78 3.18
C TYR A 297 -32.46 -23.82 2.16
N LEU A 298 -33.24 -24.88 1.91
CA LEU A 298 -32.89 -25.93 0.94
C LEU A 298 -32.81 -25.40 -0.50
N VAL A 299 -33.70 -24.47 -0.87
CA VAL A 299 -33.66 -23.80 -2.19
C VAL A 299 -32.42 -22.94 -2.33
N ASP A 300 -32.15 -22.08 -1.34
CA ASP A 300 -31.00 -21.18 -1.34
C ASP A 300 -29.68 -21.96 -1.32
N TYR A 301 -29.60 -23.04 -0.54
CA TYR A 301 -28.46 -23.94 -0.54
C TYR A 301 -28.25 -24.59 -1.91
N GLY A 302 -29.31 -25.05 -2.58
CA GLY A 302 -29.22 -25.62 -3.93
C GLY A 302 -28.68 -24.62 -4.96
N ILE A 303 -29.11 -23.36 -4.88
CA ILE A 303 -28.61 -22.27 -5.72
C ILE A 303 -27.12 -22.02 -5.44
N TRP A 304 -26.75 -21.89 -4.16
CA TRP A 304 -25.37 -21.69 -3.73
C TRP A 304 -24.45 -22.85 -4.19
N LYS A 305 -24.90 -24.09 -4.00
CA LYS A 305 -24.16 -25.29 -4.40
C LYS A 305 -23.93 -25.33 -5.92
N SER A 306 -24.96 -25.02 -6.71
CA SER A 306 -24.83 -24.91 -8.17
C SER A 306 -23.81 -23.83 -8.58
N PHE A 307 -23.78 -22.70 -7.88
CA PHE A 307 -22.81 -21.63 -8.14
C PHE A 307 -21.39 -22.06 -7.77
N LEU A 308 -21.22 -22.72 -6.63
CA LEU A 308 -19.93 -23.28 -6.19
C LEU A 308 -19.39 -24.31 -7.18
N ASP A 309 -20.26 -25.19 -7.69
CA ASP A 309 -19.87 -26.20 -8.68
C ASP A 309 -19.46 -25.55 -10.02
N GLY A 310 -20.15 -24.46 -10.42
CA GLY A 310 -19.76 -23.65 -11.58
C GLY A 310 -18.37 -23.02 -11.43
N LEU A 311 -18.12 -22.33 -10.33
CA LEU A 311 -16.80 -21.75 -10.03
C LEU A 311 -15.69 -22.81 -9.97
N THR A 312 -16.01 -23.98 -9.41
CA THR A 312 -15.09 -25.11 -9.31
C THR A 312 -14.73 -25.64 -10.70
N SER A 313 -15.71 -25.75 -11.60
CA SER A 313 -15.48 -26.13 -13.00
C SER A 313 -14.58 -25.12 -13.72
N ASP A 314 -14.81 -23.83 -13.53
CA ASP A 314 -14.02 -22.76 -14.15
C ASP A 314 -12.57 -22.78 -13.67
N VAL A 315 -12.35 -22.83 -12.35
CA VAL A 315 -11.00 -22.91 -11.76
C VAL A 315 -10.27 -24.16 -12.22
N LYS A 316 -10.97 -25.31 -12.24
CA LYS A 316 -10.44 -26.58 -12.72
C LYS A 316 -9.95 -26.48 -14.18
N GLU A 317 -10.77 -25.91 -15.06
CA GLU A 317 -10.40 -25.71 -16.46
C GLU A 317 -9.14 -24.84 -16.59
N LYS A 318 -9.06 -23.70 -15.87
CA LYS A 318 -7.89 -22.83 -15.94
C LYS A 318 -6.63 -23.49 -15.40
N MET A 319 -6.73 -24.28 -14.33
CA MET A 319 -5.59 -25.03 -13.80
C MET A 319 -5.13 -26.12 -14.79
N TYR A 320 -6.05 -26.86 -15.41
CA TYR A 320 -5.70 -27.84 -16.42
C TYR A 320 -5.09 -27.22 -17.68
N ASN A 321 -5.51 -26.03 -18.10
CA ASN A 321 -4.90 -25.32 -19.23
C ASN A 321 -3.40 -25.05 -19.01
N VAL A 322 -2.97 -24.87 -17.75
CA VAL A 322 -1.56 -24.69 -17.42
C VAL A 322 -0.84 -26.03 -17.25
N LEU A 323 -1.44 -26.99 -16.55
CA LEU A 323 -0.84 -28.31 -16.31
C LEU A 323 -0.69 -29.13 -17.62
N LEU A 324 -1.66 -29.00 -18.52
CA LEU A 324 -1.77 -29.70 -19.80
C LEU A 324 -1.60 -28.73 -20.98
N PHE A 325 -0.78 -27.70 -20.80
CA PHE A 325 -0.53 -26.70 -21.82
C PHE A 325 -0.08 -27.37 -23.13
N VAL A 326 -0.62 -26.89 -24.25
CA VAL A 326 -0.41 -27.48 -25.58
C VAL A 326 1.05 -27.35 -26.05
N ASP A 327 1.43 -28.14 -27.05
CA ASP A 327 2.70 -28.02 -27.77
C ASP A 327 3.95 -27.98 -26.86
N GLY A 328 4.17 -29.05 -26.11
CA GLY A 328 5.40 -29.23 -25.30
C GLY A 328 5.27 -28.84 -23.83
N GLY A 329 4.21 -28.13 -23.44
CA GLY A 329 3.88 -27.83 -22.05
C GLY A 329 4.29 -26.43 -21.59
N TRP A 330 3.82 -26.05 -20.40
CA TRP A 330 3.95 -24.68 -19.90
C TRP A 330 5.41 -24.29 -19.65
N MET A 331 5.88 -23.18 -20.22
CA MET A 331 7.27 -22.73 -20.11
C MET A 331 8.28 -23.77 -20.64
N VAL A 332 7.98 -24.36 -21.80
CA VAL A 332 8.90 -25.20 -22.58
C VAL A 332 9.03 -24.58 -23.96
N ASP A 333 10.26 -24.38 -24.44
CA ASP A 333 10.47 -23.87 -25.78
C ASP A 333 10.13 -24.94 -26.82
N VAL A 334 9.36 -24.56 -27.84
CA VAL A 334 8.93 -25.45 -28.92
C VAL A 334 9.90 -25.43 -30.11
N ARG A 335 10.69 -24.36 -30.21
CA ARG A 335 11.61 -24.10 -31.31
C ARG A 335 13.05 -24.31 -30.87
N GLU A 336 13.72 -25.27 -31.50
CA GLU A 336 15.10 -25.65 -31.21
C GLU A 336 16.13 -24.83 -32.00
N ASP A 337 15.69 -23.96 -32.92
CA ASP A 337 16.54 -23.13 -33.77
C ASP A 337 16.94 -21.78 -33.13
N ALA A 338 16.55 -21.54 -31.88
CA ALA A 338 16.92 -20.34 -31.14
C ALA A 338 18.38 -20.41 -30.61
N GLU A 339 19.01 -19.25 -30.42
CA GLU A 339 20.31 -19.17 -29.75
C GLU A 339 20.21 -19.70 -28.31
N GLU A 340 21.20 -20.50 -27.89
CA GLU A 340 21.23 -21.06 -26.53
C GLU A 340 21.39 -19.94 -25.48
N ASP A 341 20.32 -19.71 -24.72
CA ASP A 341 20.34 -18.90 -23.50
C ASP A 341 20.23 -19.82 -22.26
N PRO A 342 21.35 -20.18 -21.63
CA PRO A 342 21.35 -21.10 -20.50
C PRO A 342 20.67 -20.51 -19.25
N GLU A 343 20.74 -19.18 -19.07
CA GLU A 343 20.14 -18.50 -17.91
C GLU A 343 18.62 -18.51 -18.05
N ARG A 344 18.08 -18.14 -19.21
CA ARG A 344 16.63 -18.22 -19.50
C ARG A 344 16.12 -19.64 -19.37
N THR A 345 16.83 -20.62 -19.94
CA THR A 345 16.45 -22.04 -19.86
C THR A 345 16.41 -22.53 -18.41
N HIS A 346 17.40 -22.14 -17.60
CA HIS A 346 17.42 -22.45 -16.17
C HIS A 346 16.24 -21.81 -15.42
N GLN A 347 15.93 -20.55 -15.70
CA GLN A 347 14.80 -19.83 -15.10
C GLN A 347 13.46 -20.49 -15.45
N MET A 348 13.24 -20.89 -16.71
CA MET A 348 12.03 -21.60 -17.14
C MET A 348 11.85 -22.94 -16.41
N LEU A 349 12.94 -23.70 -16.24
CA LEU A 349 12.92 -24.94 -15.47
C LEU A 349 12.59 -24.69 -13.99
N LEU A 350 13.15 -23.65 -13.38
CA LEU A 350 12.85 -23.28 -11.98
C LEU A 350 11.38 -22.89 -11.81
N LEU A 351 10.82 -22.09 -12.72
CA LEU A 351 9.41 -21.73 -12.71
C LEU A 351 8.51 -22.97 -12.77
N ARG A 352 8.84 -23.93 -13.63
CA ARG A 352 8.11 -25.21 -13.72
C ARG A 352 8.16 -25.99 -12.41
N LYS A 353 9.34 -26.10 -11.78
CA LYS A 353 9.50 -26.81 -10.49
C LYS A 353 8.80 -26.14 -9.31
N LEU A 354 8.54 -24.83 -9.38
CA LEU A 354 7.83 -24.10 -8.33
C LEU A 354 6.31 -24.11 -8.55
N CYS A 355 5.88 -23.78 -9.77
CA CYS A 355 4.47 -23.49 -10.05
C CYS A 355 3.65 -24.74 -10.34
N LEU A 356 4.19 -25.73 -11.07
CA LEU A 356 3.41 -26.90 -11.47
C LEU A 356 3.05 -27.80 -10.27
N PRO A 357 3.96 -28.12 -9.32
CA PRO A 357 3.57 -28.82 -8.11
C PRO A 357 2.52 -28.05 -7.30
N MET A 358 2.72 -26.75 -7.11
CA MET A 358 1.77 -25.89 -6.40
C MET A 358 0.38 -25.93 -7.04
N MET A 359 0.28 -25.82 -8.37
CA MET A 359 -1.01 -25.91 -9.07
C MET A 359 -1.67 -27.28 -8.90
N CYS A 360 -0.92 -28.38 -8.94
CA CYS A 360 -1.48 -29.71 -8.66
C CYS A 360 -2.02 -29.82 -7.22
N PHE A 361 -1.32 -29.25 -6.24
CA PHE A 361 -1.78 -29.22 -4.85
C PHE A 361 -3.04 -28.37 -4.67
N LEU A 362 -3.09 -27.19 -5.30
CA LEU A 362 -4.26 -26.32 -5.28
C LEU A 362 -5.46 -26.98 -5.97
N LEU A 363 -5.25 -27.60 -7.13
CA LEU A 363 -6.29 -28.32 -7.85
C LEU A 363 -6.84 -29.48 -7.02
N HIS A 364 -5.96 -30.27 -6.38
CA HIS A 364 -6.39 -31.30 -5.44
C HIS A 364 -7.25 -30.72 -4.31
N THR A 365 -6.80 -29.64 -3.66
CA THR A 365 -7.56 -29.01 -2.57
C THR A 365 -8.94 -28.56 -3.04
N VAL A 366 -9.04 -27.91 -4.20
CA VAL A 366 -10.32 -27.48 -4.78
C VAL A 366 -11.24 -28.68 -5.05
N LEU A 367 -10.73 -29.74 -5.68
CA LEU A 367 -11.50 -30.96 -5.98
C LEU A 367 -11.94 -31.69 -4.70
N HIS A 368 -11.06 -31.81 -3.71
CA HIS A 368 -11.35 -32.48 -2.45
C HIS A 368 -12.39 -31.71 -1.63
N SER A 369 -12.22 -30.39 -1.48
CA SER A 369 -13.16 -29.54 -0.75
C SER A 369 -14.54 -29.43 -1.41
N THR A 370 -14.66 -29.79 -2.69
CA THR A 370 -15.93 -29.78 -3.44
C THR A 370 -16.54 -31.16 -3.60
N GLY A 371 -15.94 -32.20 -2.98
CA GLY A 371 -16.44 -33.57 -3.01
C GLY A 371 -16.13 -34.35 -4.29
N GLN A 372 -15.30 -33.82 -5.19
CA GLN A 372 -14.92 -34.47 -6.45
C GLN A 372 -13.75 -35.45 -6.25
N TYR A 373 -13.89 -36.39 -5.31
CA TYR A 373 -12.80 -37.27 -4.86
C TYR A 373 -12.27 -38.18 -5.97
N GLN A 374 -13.13 -38.68 -6.86
CA GLN A 374 -12.69 -39.49 -8.01
C GLN A 374 -11.78 -38.69 -8.95
N GLU A 375 -12.08 -37.41 -9.18
CA GLU A 375 -11.23 -36.53 -9.99
C GLU A 375 -9.90 -36.21 -9.29
N CYS A 376 -9.88 -36.10 -7.95
CA CYS A 376 -8.62 -35.98 -7.20
C CYS A 376 -7.66 -37.12 -7.57
N LEU A 377 -8.17 -38.35 -7.65
CA LEU A 377 -7.33 -39.53 -7.94
C LEU A 377 -6.86 -39.58 -9.39
N ARG A 378 -7.65 -39.08 -10.35
CA ARG A 378 -7.22 -38.92 -11.75
C ARG A 378 -6.06 -37.92 -11.92
N LEU A 379 -5.80 -37.07 -10.92
CA LEU A 379 -4.58 -36.26 -10.94
C LEU A 379 -3.31 -37.12 -10.89
N ALA A 380 -3.36 -38.33 -10.31
CA ALA A 380 -2.23 -39.26 -10.35
C ALA A 380 -1.86 -39.61 -11.80
N ASP A 381 -2.85 -39.92 -12.64
CA ASP A 381 -2.65 -40.22 -14.06
C ASP A 381 -2.11 -39.01 -14.81
N THR A 382 -2.63 -37.82 -14.48
CA THR A 382 -2.16 -36.56 -15.05
C THR A 382 -0.69 -36.30 -14.72
N VAL A 383 -0.29 -36.48 -13.46
CA VAL A 383 1.08 -36.25 -13.00
C VAL A 383 2.04 -37.30 -13.56
N ALA A 384 1.62 -38.57 -13.57
CA ALA A 384 2.41 -39.70 -14.06
C ALA A 384 2.47 -39.79 -15.60
N SER A 385 1.68 -38.99 -16.32
CA SER A 385 1.59 -39.04 -17.78
C SER A 385 2.93 -38.78 -18.47
N GLU A 386 3.30 -39.68 -19.39
CA GLU A 386 4.48 -39.51 -20.28
C GLU A 386 4.33 -38.36 -21.28
N ARG A 387 3.10 -37.87 -21.50
CA ARG A 387 2.84 -36.79 -22.47
C ARG A 387 3.41 -35.46 -21.99
N HIS A 388 3.19 -35.13 -20.72
CA HIS A 388 3.60 -33.84 -20.14
C HIS A 388 4.73 -33.99 -19.12
N LYS A 389 5.03 -35.22 -18.68
CA LYS A 389 6.11 -35.58 -17.74
C LYS A 389 6.12 -34.71 -16.49
N LEU A 390 4.94 -34.39 -15.96
CA LEU A 390 4.80 -33.53 -14.79
C LEU A 390 5.53 -34.11 -13.59
N TYR A 391 5.57 -35.44 -13.42
CA TYR A 391 6.33 -36.11 -12.38
C TYR A 391 7.81 -35.68 -12.30
N ALA A 392 8.43 -35.25 -13.42
CA ALA A 392 9.84 -34.87 -13.47
C ALA A 392 10.12 -33.50 -12.83
N VAL A 393 9.10 -32.66 -12.67
CA VAL A 393 9.24 -31.35 -12.02
C VAL A 393 8.98 -31.37 -10.52
N PHE A 394 8.49 -32.50 -9.98
CA PHE A 394 8.31 -32.68 -8.54
C PHE A 394 9.58 -33.20 -7.88
N SER A 395 9.83 -32.74 -6.66
CA SER A 395 10.74 -33.41 -5.74
C SER A 395 10.12 -34.70 -5.18
N LYS A 396 10.96 -35.60 -4.68
CA LYS A 396 10.48 -36.83 -4.01
C LYS A 396 9.62 -36.55 -2.78
N GLU A 397 9.88 -35.44 -2.09
CA GLU A 397 9.09 -35.04 -0.92
C GLU A 397 7.70 -34.54 -1.34
N GLU A 398 7.63 -33.73 -2.39
CA GLU A 398 6.36 -33.25 -2.94
C GLU A 398 5.52 -34.40 -3.47
N LEU A 399 6.11 -35.37 -4.18
CA LEU A 399 5.37 -36.57 -4.61
C LEU A 399 4.81 -37.36 -3.42
N ARG A 400 5.58 -37.51 -2.34
CA ARG A 400 5.07 -38.17 -1.12
C ARG A 400 3.91 -37.40 -0.50
N LYS A 401 4.02 -36.08 -0.38
CA LYS A 401 2.93 -35.21 0.13
C LYS A 401 1.69 -35.28 -0.77
N PHE A 402 1.89 -35.32 -2.08
CA PHE A 402 0.81 -35.44 -3.05
C PHE A 402 0.08 -36.79 -2.91
N LEU A 403 0.81 -37.90 -2.82
CA LEU A 403 0.22 -39.22 -2.58
C LEU A 403 -0.53 -39.31 -1.23
N GLN A 404 -0.06 -38.62 -0.19
CA GLN A 404 -0.79 -38.54 1.09
C GLN A 404 -2.14 -37.85 0.91
N LYS A 405 -2.18 -36.73 0.17
CA LYS A 405 -3.44 -36.05 -0.16
C LYS A 405 -4.40 -36.91 -0.98
N LEU A 406 -3.88 -37.65 -1.96
CA LEU A 406 -4.70 -38.60 -2.72
C LEU A 406 -5.30 -39.69 -1.81
N ARG A 407 -4.52 -40.21 -0.87
CA ARG A 407 -5.01 -41.16 0.13
C ARG A 407 -6.17 -40.56 0.95
N ASP A 408 -6.07 -39.29 1.36
CA ASP A 408 -7.16 -38.64 2.11
C ASP A 408 -8.45 -38.57 1.27
N SER A 409 -8.35 -38.30 -0.03
CA SER A 409 -9.50 -38.37 -0.96
C SER A 409 -10.02 -39.80 -1.13
N SER A 410 -9.15 -40.82 -1.19
CA SER A 410 -9.57 -42.23 -1.23
C SER A 410 -10.30 -42.67 0.03
N LEU A 411 -9.94 -42.13 1.20
CA LEU A 411 -10.67 -42.42 2.45
C LEU A 411 -12.11 -41.91 2.38
N MET A 412 -12.33 -40.70 1.84
CA MET A 412 -13.68 -40.17 1.64
C MET A 412 -14.52 -41.01 0.67
N LEU A 413 -13.90 -41.63 -0.35
CA LEU A 413 -14.59 -42.54 -1.26
C LEU A 413 -14.99 -43.85 -0.57
N LEU A 414 -14.12 -44.38 0.30
CA LEU A 414 -14.42 -45.57 1.09
C LEU A 414 -15.58 -45.33 2.08
N ASP A 415 -15.66 -44.12 2.66
CA ASP A 415 -16.78 -43.72 3.51
C ASP A 415 -18.11 -43.63 2.72
N GLN A 416 -18.06 -43.57 1.38
CA GLN A 416 -19.21 -43.60 0.47
C GLN A 416 -19.50 -45.00 -0.10
N ASP A 417 -18.96 -46.07 0.50
CA ASP A 417 -19.10 -47.46 0.04
C ASP A 417 -18.57 -47.72 -1.38
N LEU A 418 -17.66 -46.87 -1.88
CA LEU A 418 -16.96 -47.06 -3.15
C LEU A 418 -15.58 -47.67 -2.92
N ASP A 419 -14.97 -48.20 -3.98
CA ASP A 419 -13.56 -48.63 -3.93
C ASP A 419 -12.60 -47.43 -3.76
N PRO A 420 -11.31 -47.65 -3.47
CA PRO A 420 -10.35 -46.57 -3.27
C PRO A 420 -10.14 -45.63 -4.46
N LEU A 421 -10.67 -45.96 -5.65
CA LEU A 421 -10.61 -45.18 -6.88
C LEU A 421 -11.97 -44.56 -7.27
N GLY A 422 -13.03 -44.83 -6.50
CA GLY A 422 -14.37 -44.31 -6.71
C GLY A 422 -15.24 -45.13 -7.66
N TYR A 423 -14.94 -46.42 -7.84
CA TYR A 423 -15.79 -47.36 -8.58
C TYR A 423 -16.68 -48.17 -7.64
N GLU A 424 -17.82 -48.64 -8.15
CA GLU A 424 -18.72 -49.52 -7.41
C GLU A 424 -18.03 -50.85 -7.08
N ILE A 425 -18.12 -51.26 -5.82
CA ILE A 425 -17.59 -52.54 -5.36
C ILE A 425 -18.49 -53.65 -5.89
N GLN A 426 -18.04 -54.37 -6.92
CA GLN A 426 -18.75 -55.56 -7.40
C GLN A 426 -18.70 -56.66 -6.33
N SER A 427 -19.88 -57.14 -5.94
CA SER A 427 -20.08 -58.20 -4.94
C SER A 427 -19.96 -59.60 -5.52
#